data_AF-X0T1X0-F1
#
_entry.id   AF-X0T1X0-F1
#
_cell.length_a   1.000
_cell.length_b   1.000
_cell.length_c   1.000
_cell.angle_alpha   90.00
_cell.angle_beta   90.00
_cell.angle_gamma   90.00
#
_symmetry.space_group_name_H-M   'P 1'
#
loop_
_entity.id
_entity.type
_entity.pdbx_description
1 polymer ?
#
loop_
_entity_poly.entity_id
_entity_poly.type
_entity_poly.pdbx_seq_one_letter_code
_entity_poly.pdbx_strand_id
1 'polypeptide(L)'
;MKEEKLYSGLDKKIFSKLWQYGKPYGGKILIIFILILAISGIQILLPLITKNVVDNYIERSYLRLTLNDRTVEVTDKYKAYRVRTDNIIFIPSNLLNKDEYLELQKDSLILPERYLMIKDEEGMDKLKQYQLSIIKIKTDKGSFIPYSGMQKISSDNLKTLRYDDLKMVKLFALLYVGLLLISFIFNYFQVVMMAVVSERVMYDLRSDLVRHLMSLSLNFFNNNPIGRMVTRLTNDVDALREMFTDVFVYSAKDFIMVIGILIVIFRLSTRLSLIILVLVPIIVVMLYLFQRYAREAYGKVRIALAKVNSFLSEA
;
A
#
# COMPACT_ATOMS: atom_id res chain seq x y z
N MET A 1 38.10 5.04 24.00
CA MET A 1 37.14 6.13 24.24
C MET A 1 37.23 7.30 23.24
N LYS A 2 38.15 7.31 22.24
CA LYS A 2 38.23 8.37 21.21
C LYS A 2 37.63 8.01 19.83
N GLU A 3 37.24 6.76 19.59
CA GLU A 3 36.63 6.33 18.31
C GLU A 3 35.10 6.46 18.26
N GLU A 4 34.44 6.71 19.40
CA GLU A 4 32.98 6.83 19.49
C GLU A 4 32.41 8.12 18.87
N LYS A 5 33.28 9.10 18.57
CA LYS A 5 32.88 10.37 17.93
C LYS A 5 32.86 10.34 16.40
N LEU A 6 33.29 9.25 15.75
CA LEU A 6 33.35 9.20 14.28
C LEU A 6 32.01 8.84 13.60
N TYR A 7 30.97 8.52 14.38
CA TYR A 7 29.64 8.18 13.87
C TYR A 7 28.58 9.24 14.20
N SER A 8 28.98 10.52 14.30
CA SER A 8 28.02 11.61 14.52
C SER A 8 27.46 12.14 13.20
N GLY A 9 26.32 11.61 12.78
CA GLY A 9 25.41 12.23 11.81
C GLY A 9 25.83 12.15 10.35
N LEU A 10 24.85 12.06 9.45
CA LEU A 10 25.06 12.28 8.01
C LEU A 10 25.83 13.59 7.81
N ASP A 11 27.12 13.52 7.48
CA ASP A 11 27.86 14.72 7.07
C ASP A 11 27.35 15.11 5.68
N LYS A 12 26.51 16.15 5.64
CA LYS A 12 25.90 16.70 4.42
C LYS A 12 26.95 16.98 3.33
N LYS A 13 28.20 17.28 3.71
CA LYS A 13 29.31 17.49 2.76
C LYS A 13 29.72 16.20 2.06
N ILE A 14 29.74 15.06 2.75
CA ILE A 14 30.06 13.75 2.16
C ILE A 14 28.99 13.37 1.14
N PHE A 15 27.71 13.52 1.48
CA PHE A 15 26.61 13.27 0.55
C PHE A 15 26.66 14.18 -0.68
N SER A 16 26.94 15.46 -0.48
CA SER A 16 27.08 16.39 -1.61
C SER A 16 28.22 16.01 -2.55
N LYS A 17 29.32 15.47 -2.03
CA LYS A 17 30.45 14.98 -2.85
C LYS A 17 30.09 13.70 -3.59
N LEU A 18 29.45 12.74 -2.91
CA LEU A 18 28.97 11.51 -3.55
C LEU A 18 27.95 11.79 -4.67
N TRP A 19 27.10 12.80 -4.47
CA TRP A 19 26.13 13.21 -5.49
C TRP A 19 26.79 13.72 -6.78
N GLN A 20 28.04 14.20 -6.74
CA GLN A 20 28.76 14.62 -7.94
C GLN A 20 28.99 13.45 -8.90
N TYR A 21 29.21 12.23 -8.38
CA TYR A 21 29.32 11.01 -9.18
C TYR A 21 27.96 10.52 -9.71
N GLY A 22 26.87 10.81 -9.01
CA GLY A 22 25.50 10.52 -9.48
C GLY A 22 24.98 11.49 -10.54
N LYS A 23 25.42 12.76 -10.50
CA LYS A 23 24.93 13.85 -11.36
C LYS A 23 24.97 13.54 -12.88
N PRO A 24 26.02 12.91 -13.46
CA PRO A 24 26.05 12.52 -14.86
C PRO A 24 24.92 11.56 -15.26
N TYR A 25 24.42 10.78 -14.31
CA TYR A 25 23.33 9.82 -14.49
C TYR A 25 21.96 10.38 -14.08
N GLY A 26 21.86 11.69 -13.83
CA GLY A 26 20.66 12.35 -13.31
C GLY A 26 19.38 12.09 -14.13
N GLY A 27 19.47 12.00 -15.46
CA GLY A 27 18.33 11.66 -16.31
C GLY A 27 17.78 10.26 -16.04
N LYS A 28 18.65 9.26 -15.81
CA LYS A 28 18.23 7.89 -15.45
C LYS A 28 17.67 7.85 -14.03
N ILE A 29 18.28 8.58 -13.11
CA ILE A 29 17.79 8.70 -11.72
C ILE A 29 16.38 9.31 -11.72
N LEU A 30 16.11 10.31 -12.56
CA LEU A 30 14.77 10.90 -12.70
C LEU A 30 13.75 9.87 -13.22
N ILE A 31 14.11 9.08 -14.23
CA ILE A 31 13.24 8.01 -14.73
C ILE A 31 13.00 6.95 -13.65
N ILE A 32 14.01 6.56 -12.88
CA ILE A 32 13.84 5.65 -11.72
C ILE A 32 12.83 6.23 -10.73
N PHE A 33 12.93 7.51 -10.42
CA PHE A 33 12.00 8.20 -9.53
C PHE A 33 10.57 8.23 -10.07
N ILE A 34 10.40 8.49 -11.37
CA ILE A 34 9.09 8.44 -12.05
C ILE A 34 8.51 7.01 -12.00
N LEU A 35 9.33 5.99 -12.23
CA LEU A 35 8.90 4.59 -12.11
C LEU A 35 8.46 4.27 -10.67
N ILE A 36 9.18 4.75 -9.66
CA ILE A 36 8.80 4.58 -8.25
C ILE A 36 7.44 5.22 -7.97
N LEU A 37 7.21 6.44 -8.45
CA LEU A 37 5.93 7.13 -8.32
C LEU A 37 4.80 6.35 -9.01
N ALA A 38 5.04 5.87 -10.23
CA ALA A 38 4.05 5.09 -10.98
C ALA A 38 3.70 3.76 -10.29
N ILE A 39 4.71 3.00 -9.83
CA ILE A 39 4.53 1.76 -9.08
C ILE A 39 3.76 2.02 -7.79
N SER A 40 4.15 3.04 -7.03
CA SER A 40 3.48 3.40 -5.77
C SER A 40 2.02 3.79 -6.02
N GLY A 41 1.75 4.55 -7.09
CA GLY A 41 0.40 4.91 -7.51
C GLY A 41 -0.45 3.69 -7.82
N ILE A 42 0.08 2.72 -8.58
CA ILE A 42 -0.62 1.46 -8.88
C ILE A 42 -0.90 0.68 -7.59
N GLN A 43 0.11 0.52 -6.72
CA GLN A 43 -0.03 -0.22 -5.46
C GLN A 43 -1.09 0.38 -4.54
N ILE A 44 -1.25 1.69 -4.53
CA ILE A 44 -2.30 2.40 -3.79
C ILE A 44 -3.68 2.25 -4.47
N LEU A 45 -3.72 2.24 -5.80
CA LEU A 45 -4.95 2.09 -6.57
C LEU A 45 -5.58 0.70 -6.42
N LEU A 46 -4.76 -0.35 -6.28
CA LEU A 46 -5.23 -1.74 -6.18
C LEU A 46 -6.24 -1.96 -5.02
N PRO A 47 -5.93 -1.61 -3.75
CA PRO A 47 -6.91 -1.69 -2.66
C PRO A 47 -8.18 -0.86 -2.90
N LEU A 48 -8.07 0.29 -3.58
CA LEU A 48 -9.23 1.13 -3.89
C LEU A 48 -10.16 0.48 -4.91
N ILE A 49 -9.60 -0.16 -5.94
CA ILE A 49 -10.37 -0.97 -6.88
C ILE A 49 -11.05 -2.11 -6.14
N THR A 50 -10.30 -2.86 -5.33
CA THR A 50 -10.85 -3.98 -4.55
C THR A 50 -11.99 -3.51 -3.65
N LYS A 51 -11.81 -2.41 -2.92
CA LYS A 51 -12.85 -1.80 -2.09
C LYS A 51 -14.10 -1.46 -2.91
N ASN A 52 -13.93 -0.76 -4.03
CA ASN A 52 -15.04 -0.39 -4.91
C ASN A 52 -15.78 -1.62 -5.46
N VAL A 53 -15.05 -2.70 -5.77
CA VAL A 53 -15.63 -3.95 -6.25
C VAL A 53 -16.45 -4.65 -5.15
N VAL A 54 -15.88 -4.72 -3.95
CA VAL A 54 -16.54 -5.33 -2.79
C VAL A 54 -17.83 -4.58 -2.47
N ASP A 55 -17.76 -3.25 -2.30
CA ASP A 55 -18.89 -2.43 -1.86
C ASP A 55 -20.05 -2.42 -2.87
N ASN A 56 -19.73 -2.42 -4.19
CA ASN A 56 -20.74 -2.17 -5.22
C ASN A 56 -21.19 -3.42 -5.99
N TYR A 57 -20.44 -4.52 -5.97
CA TYR A 57 -20.78 -5.72 -6.76
C TYR A 57 -20.79 -7.01 -5.94
N ILE A 58 -20.00 -7.12 -4.86
CA ILE A 58 -19.96 -8.34 -4.03
C ILE A 58 -20.94 -8.22 -2.86
N GLU A 59 -20.76 -7.23 -1.99
CA GLU A 59 -21.57 -6.98 -0.79
C GLU A 59 -22.72 -6.00 -1.02
N ARG A 60 -23.08 -5.75 -2.29
CA ARG A 60 -24.18 -4.86 -2.65
C ARG A 60 -25.48 -5.32 -1.99
N SER A 61 -25.89 -4.64 -0.92
CA SER A 61 -27.11 -4.95 -0.20
C SER A 61 -27.87 -3.69 0.15
N TYR A 62 -29.17 -3.86 0.40
CA TYR A 62 -30.12 -2.80 0.70
C TYR A 62 -30.83 -3.12 1.99
N LEU A 63 -31.10 -2.07 2.77
CA LEU A 63 -31.88 -2.15 3.99
C LEU A 63 -33.28 -1.61 3.73
N ARG A 64 -34.27 -2.28 4.30
CA ARG A 64 -35.66 -1.86 4.26
C ARG A 64 -35.92 -0.86 5.40
N LEU A 65 -36.43 0.31 5.04
CA LEU A 65 -36.88 1.35 5.96
C LEU A 65 -38.39 1.52 5.86
N THR A 66 -39.02 1.82 6.99
CA THR A 66 -40.40 2.30 7.03
C THR A 66 -40.40 3.84 6.99
N LEU A 67 -41.17 4.39 6.06
CA LEU A 67 -41.34 5.84 5.90
C LEU A 67 -42.04 6.44 7.13
N ASN A 68 -41.47 7.53 7.61
CA ASN A 68 -41.95 8.45 8.64
C ASN A 68 -41.25 9.81 8.43
N ASP A 69 -41.72 10.88 9.06
CA ASP A 69 -41.22 12.25 8.89
C ASP A 69 -39.68 12.33 9.00
N ARG A 70 -39.08 11.59 9.94
CA ARG A 70 -37.62 11.49 10.13
C ARG A 70 -36.87 10.76 9.01
N THR A 71 -37.48 9.79 8.37
CA THR A 71 -36.84 9.00 7.29
C THR A 71 -36.92 9.69 5.93
N VAL A 72 -37.81 10.66 5.75
CA VAL A 72 -37.92 11.46 4.52
C VAL A 72 -36.63 12.24 4.28
N GLU A 73 -36.04 12.84 5.33
CA GLU A 73 -34.74 13.53 5.25
C GLU A 73 -33.58 12.58 4.88
N VAL A 74 -33.58 11.37 5.45
CA VAL A 74 -32.58 10.32 5.18
C VAL A 74 -32.69 9.79 3.74
N THR A 75 -33.90 9.78 3.18
CA THR A 75 -34.18 9.28 1.83
C THR A 75 -33.47 10.11 0.75
N ASP A 76 -33.57 11.43 0.87
CA ASP A 76 -33.07 12.35 -0.15
C ASP A 76 -31.53 12.43 -0.12
N LYS A 77 -30.93 12.19 1.05
CA LYS A 77 -29.47 12.10 1.24
C LYS A 77 -28.85 10.87 0.59
N TYR A 78 -29.50 9.70 0.65
CA TYR A 78 -28.88 8.41 0.31
C TYR A 78 -29.36 7.77 -1.00
N LYS A 79 -29.97 8.56 -1.91
CA LYS A 79 -30.47 8.09 -3.20
C LYS A 79 -31.39 6.88 -3.06
N ALA A 80 -32.29 6.93 -2.08
CA ALA A 80 -33.09 5.78 -1.73
C ALA A 80 -34.14 5.42 -2.80
N TYR A 81 -34.52 4.15 -2.84
CA TYR A 81 -35.53 3.64 -3.76
C TYR A 81 -36.87 3.52 -3.03
N ARG A 82 -37.85 4.34 -3.43
CA ARG A 82 -39.19 4.36 -2.83
C ARG A 82 -40.09 3.32 -3.49
N VAL A 83 -40.82 2.58 -2.67
CA VAL A 83 -41.89 1.70 -3.15
C VAL A 83 -43.15 2.55 -3.33
N ARG A 84 -43.75 2.57 -4.52
CA ARG A 84 -44.92 3.43 -4.78
C ARG A 84 -46.19 2.99 -4.06
N THR A 85 -46.27 1.72 -3.70
CA THR A 85 -47.50 1.09 -3.18
C THR A 85 -47.55 1.03 -1.66
N ASP A 86 -46.39 1.16 -0.98
CA ASP A 86 -46.25 1.02 0.46
C ASP A 86 -45.34 2.12 1.04
N ASN A 87 -45.49 2.41 2.34
CA ASN A 87 -44.64 3.36 3.07
C ASN A 87 -43.24 2.75 3.36
N ILE A 88 -42.59 2.19 2.33
CA ILE A 88 -41.33 1.44 2.42
C ILE A 88 -40.28 2.07 1.49
N ILE A 89 -39.05 2.15 1.97
CA ILE A 89 -37.88 2.60 1.21
C ILE A 89 -36.76 1.57 1.31
N PHE A 90 -35.96 1.46 0.24
CA PHE A 90 -34.70 0.75 0.26
C PHE A 90 -33.50 1.69 0.15
N ILE A 91 -32.58 1.59 1.10
CA ILE A 91 -31.33 2.37 1.12
C ILE A 91 -30.14 1.42 0.94
N PRO A 92 -29.14 1.76 0.11
CA PRO A 92 -27.89 1.00 0.04
C PRO A 92 -27.23 0.89 1.41
N SER A 93 -26.89 -0.33 1.84
CA SER A 93 -26.34 -0.60 3.17
C SER A 93 -24.97 0.07 3.40
N ASN A 94 -24.20 0.26 2.32
CA ASN A 94 -22.86 0.85 2.34
C ASN A 94 -22.86 2.38 2.53
N LEU A 95 -24.02 3.04 2.40
CA LEU A 95 -24.15 4.49 2.57
C LEU A 95 -24.56 4.89 3.99
N LEU A 96 -25.09 3.95 4.78
CA LEU A 96 -25.57 4.22 6.12
C LEU A 96 -24.42 4.18 7.13
N ASN A 97 -24.23 5.25 7.89
CA ASN A 97 -23.24 5.26 8.98
C ASN A 97 -23.70 4.33 10.11
N LYS A 98 -22.75 3.76 10.86
CA LYS A 98 -23.08 2.88 12.01
C LYS A 98 -23.94 3.58 13.06
N ASP A 99 -23.63 4.85 13.35
CA ASP A 99 -24.37 5.64 14.34
C ASP A 99 -25.83 5.86 13.87
N GLU A 100 -26.02 6.24 12.60
CA GLU A 100 -27.35 6.40 11.96
C GLU A 100 -28.12 5.07 11.90
N TYR A 101 -27.44 3.95 11.59
CA TYR A 101 -28.04 2.61 11.59
C TYR A 101 -28.60 2.27 12.97
N LEU A 102 -27.84 2.50 14.03
CA LEU A 102 -28.24 2.19 15.40
C LEU A 102 -29.40 3.06 15.87
N GLU A 103 -29.46 4.33 15.47
CA GLU A 103 -30.59 5.22 15.76
C GLU A 103 -31.88 4.74 15.06
N LEU A 104 -31.80 4.46 13.76
CA LEU A 104 -32.94 3.98 12.98
C LEU A 104 -33.42 2.59 13.44
N GLN A 105 -32.51 1.76 13.95
CA GLN A 105 -32.85 0.47 14.53
C GLN A 105 -33.56 0.61 15.89
N LYS A 106 -33.14 1.54 16.75
CA LYS A 106 -33.80 1.81 18.05
C LYS A 106 -35.26 2.22 17.85
N ASP A 107 -35.52 3.06 16.86
CA ASP A 107 -36.87 3.51 16.52
C ASP A 107 -37.69 2.45 15.76
N SER A 108 -37.17 1.22 15.59
CA SER A 108 -37.79 0.14 14.82
C SER A 108 -38.11 0.50 13.35
N LEU A 109 -37.41 1.51 12.80
CA LEU A 109 -37.58 2.01 11.43
C LEU A 109 -36.79 1.19 10.41
N ILE A 110 -35.71 0.53 10.85
CA ILE A 110 -34.89 -0.39 10.04
C ILE A 110 -35.06 -1.83 10.54
N LEU A 111 -35.30 -2.75 9.60
CA LEU A 111 -35.21 -4.18 9.84
C LEU A 111 -33.77 -4.68 9.57
N PRO A 112 -33.25 -5.64 10.35
CA PRO A 112 -31.89 -6.17 10.16
C PRO A 112 -31.76 -7.04 8.89
N GLU A 113 -32.87 -7.38 8.24
CA GLU A 113 -32.87 -8.17 7.02
C GLU A 113 -32.30 -7.37 5.84
N ARG A 114 -31.33 -7.98 5.15
CA ARG A 114 -30.71 -7.41 3.95
C ARG A 114 -31.44 -7.88 2.70
N TYR A 115 -31.48 -7.00 1.70
CA TYR A 115 -32.12 -7.23 0.41
C TYR A 115 -31.13 -7.01 -0.73
N LEU A 116 -31.22 -7.80 -1.80
CA LEU A 116 -30.53 -7.54 -3.06
C LEU A 116 -31.49 -6.91 -4.04
N MET A 117 -31.05 -5.86 -4.73
CA MET A 117 -31.81 -5.22 -5.80
C MET A 117 -31.43 -5.85 -7.14
N ILE A 118 -32.41 -6.39 -7.84
CA ILE A 118 -32.28 -6.89 -9.20
C ILE A 118 -32.93 -5.88 -10.15
N LYS A 119 -32.11 -5.35 -11.05
CA LYS A 119 -32.53 -4.33 -12.02
C LYS A 119 -33.22 -4.92 -13.24
N ASP A 120 -32.88 -6.16 -13.59
CA ASP A 120 -33.32 -6.80 -14.83
C ASP A 120 -34.68 -7.52 -14.65
N GLU A 121 -35.69 -7.12 -15.43
CA GLU A 121 -36.98 -7.82 -15.48
C GLU A 121 -36.86 -9.17 -16.22
N GLU A 122 -35.89 -9.32 -17.12
CA GLU A 122 -35.71 -10.52 -17.96
C GLU A 122 -35.13 -11.70 -17.14
N GLY A 123 -34.15 -11.43 -16.28
CA GLY A 123 -33.66 -12.38 -15.27
C GLY A 123 -34.72 -12.77 -14.24
N MET A 124 -35.65 -11.86 -13.91
CA MET A 124 -36.78 -12.14 -13.03
C MET A 124 -37.85 -13.00 -13.70
N ASP A 125 -38.07 -12.84 -15.01
CA ASP A 125 -39.01 -13.64 -15.78
C ASP A 125 -38.57 -15.10 -15.90
N LYS A 126 -37.25 -15.34 -16.02
CA LYS A 126 -36.66 -16.69 -15.96
C LYS A 126 -36.85 -17.38 -14.60
N LEU A 127 -37.09 -16.60 -13.54
CA LEU A 127 -37.30 -17.10 -12.19
C LEU A 127 -38.77 -17.26 -11.79
N LYS A 128 -39.72 -16.75 -12.59
CA LYS A 128 -41.16 -16.99 -12.41
C LYS A 128 -41.52 -18.48 -12.43
N GLN A 129 -40.76 -19.29 -13.18
CA GLN A 129 -40.89 -20.75 -13.27
C GLN A 129 -40.71 -21.48 -11.93
N TYR A 130 -39.94 -20.92 -10.98
CA TYR A 130 -39.54 -21.63 -9.77
C TYR A 130 -40.46 -21.38 -8.56
N GLN A 131 -41.69 -20.89 -8.79
CA GLN A 131 -42.67 -20.57 -7.73
C GLN A 131 -42.06 -19.75 -6.59
N LEU A 132 -41.10 -18.87 -6.90
CA LEU A 132 -40.46 -18.00 -5.92
C LEU A 132 -41.45 -16.88 -5.59
N SER A 133 -42.46 -17.18 -4.78
CA SER A 133 -43.26 -16.23 -3.99
C SER A 133 -42.40 -15.61 -2.86
N ILE A 134 -41.12 -15.36 -3.16
CA ILE A 134 -40.20 -14.65 -2.28
C ILE A 134 -40.56 -13.18 -2.40
N ILE A 135 -41.38 -12.70 -1.46
CA ILE A 135 -41.70 -11.31 -1.11
C ILE A 135 -41.05 -10.30 -2.07
N LYS A 136 -41.69 -10.13 -3.23
CA LYS A 136 -41.21 -9.25 -4.29
C LYS A 136 -41.73 -7.85 -4.00
N ILE A 137 -40.90 -7.02 -3.39
CA ILE A 137 -41.22 -5.59 -3.32
C ILE A 137 -40.74 -4.96 -4.63
N LYS A 138 -41.69 -4.75 -5.55
CA LYS A 138 -41.42 -4.13 -6.86
C LYS A 138 -41.32 -2.62 -6.67
N THR A 139 -40.22 -2.06 -7.16
CA THR A 139 -40.03 -0.60 -7.27
C THR A 139 -40.00 -0.18 -8.72
N ASP A 140 -39.99 1.13 -8.95
CA ASP A 140 -39.81 1.75 -10.26
C ASP A 140 -38.48 1.39 -10.94
N LYS A 141 -37.47 0.92 -10.20
CA LYS A 141 -36.12 0.65 -10.71
C LYS A 141 -35.67 -0.81 -10.60
N GLY A 142 -36.47 -1.68 -9.99
CA GLY A 142 -36.11 -3.09 -9.83
C GLY A 142 -36.91 -3.82 -8.76
N SER A 143 -36.58 -5.09 -8.58
CA SER A 143 -37.18 -5.97 -7.56
C SER A 143 -36.19 -6.23 -6.45
N PHE A 144 -36.65 -6.18 -5.19
CA PHE A 144 -35.84 -6.50 -4.02
C PHE A 144 -36.11 -7.92 -3.55
N ILE A 145 -35.05 -8.70 -3.32
CA ILE A 145 -35.13 -10.07 -2.80
C ILE A 145 -34.40 -10.13 -1.45
N PRO A 146 -35.05 -10.63 -0.38
CA PRO A 146 -34.40 -10.81 0.91
C PRO A 146 -33.32 -11.90 0.84
N TYR A 147 -32.22 -11.70 1.57
CA TYR A 147 -31.11 -12.67 1.65
C TYR A 147 -31.56 -14.03 2.24
N SER A 148 -32.54 -14.03 3.15
CA SER A 148 -33.17 -15.24 3.68
C SER A 148 -33.81 -16.09 2.57
N GLY A 149 -34.39 -15.44 1.56
CA GLY A 149 -34.97 -16.09 0.39
C GLY A 149 -33.93 -16.60 -0.61
N MET A 150 -32.77 -15.96 -0.70
CA MET A 150 -31.70 -16.39 -1.61
C MET A 150 -31.10 -17.75 -1.26
N GLN A 151 -31.12 -18.15 0.01
CA GLN A 151 -30.63 -19.46 0.45
C GLN A 151 -31.40 -20.64 -0.18
N LYS A 152 -32.63 -20.38 -0.64
CA LYS A 152 -33.50 -21.39 -1.27
C LYS A 152 -33.28 -21.48 -2.79
N ILE A 153 -32.48 -20.59 -3.38
CA ILE A 153 -32.24 -20.52 -4.82
C ILE A 153 -31.01 -21.38 -5.15
N SER A 154 -31.13 -22.25 -6.15
CA SER A 154 -29.99 -23.03 -6.66
C SER A 154 -28.86 -22.11 -7.18
N SER A 155 -27.61 -22.53 -7.00
CA SER A 155 -26.41 -21.76 -7.34
C SER A 155 -26.38 -21.27 -8.80
N ASP A 156 -26.91 -22.04 -9.75
CA ASP A 156 -26.93 -21.63 -11.17
C ASP A 156 -27.94 -20.51 -11.44
N ASN A 157 -29.08 -20.53 -10.75
CA ASN A 157 -30.09 -19.47 -10.83
C ASN A 157 -29.58 -18.17 -10.19
N LEU A 158 -28.77 -18.26 -9.12
CA LEU A 158 -28.11 -17.10 -8.52
C LEU A 158 -27.10 -16.44 -9.47
N LYS A 159 -26.37 -17.23 -10.28
CA LYS A 159 -25.45 -16.68 -11.30
C LYS A 159 -26.18 -15.91 -12.38
N THR A 160 -27.34 -16.39 -12.83
CA THR A 160 -28.18 -15.68 -13.80
C THR A 160 -28.70 -14.37 -13.21
N LEU A 161 -29.12 -14.40 -11.95
CA LEU A 161 -29.64 -13.22 -11.25
C LEU A 161 -28.60 -12.12 -11.01
N ARG A 162 -27.35 -12.52 -10.80
CA ARG A 162 -26.20 -11.63 -10.56
C ARG A 162 -25.28 -11.50 -11.77
N TYR A 163 -25.78 -11.75 -12.98
CA TYR A 163 -24.97 -11.76 -14.19
C TYR A 163 -24.20 -10.43 -14.40
N ASP A 164 -24.88 -9.29 -14.23
CA ASP A 164 -24.26 -7.97 -14.37
C ASP A 164 -23.18 -7.71 -13.33
N ASP A 165 -23.43 -8.10 -12.07
CA ASP A 165 -22.44 -7.97 -10.99
C ASP A 165 -21.20 -8.83 -11.29
N LEU A 166 -21.41 -10.09 -11.70
CA LEU A 166 -20.33 -11.01 -12.07
C LEU A 166 -19.53 -10.52 -13.27
N LYS A 167 -20.19 -9.93 -14.27
CA LYS A 167 -19.54 -9.33 -15.44
C LYS A 167 -18.63 -8.18 -15.03
N MET A 168 -19.11 -7.29 -14.15
CA MET A 168 -18.31 -6.17 -13.63
C MET A 168 -17.15 -6.66 -12.75
N VAL A 169 -17.40 -7.62 -11.86
CA VAL A 169 -16.33 -8.24 -11.05
C VAL A 169 -15.25 -8.86 -11.94
N LYS A 170 -15.63 -9.58 -13.01
CA LYS A 170 -14.66 -10.15 -13.96
C LYS A 170 -13.84 -9.07 -14.68
N LEU A 171 -14.48 -7.97 -15.09
CA LEU A 171 -13.80 -6.85 -15.72
C LEU A 171 -12.78 -6.21 -14.77
N PHE A 172 -13.17 -5.91 -13.53
CA PHE A 172 -12.26 -5.34 -12.54
C PHE A 172 -11.16 -6.32 -12.12
N ALA A 173 -11.44 -7.63 -12.08
CA ALA A 173 -10.42 -8.64 -11.83
C ALA A 173 -9.37 -8.67 -12.96
N LEU A 174 -9.80 -8.58 -14.22
CA LEU A 174 -8.88 -8.51 -15.36
C LEU A 174 -8.06 -7.22 -15.35
N LEU A 175 -8.68 -6.09 -15.01
CA LEU A 175 -7.99 -4.82 -14.81
C LEU A 175 -6.98 -4.89 -13.67
N TYR A 176 -7.33 -5.53 -12.55
CA TYR A 176 -6.45 -5.74 -11.40
C TYR A 176 -5.21 -6.55 -11.79
N VAL A 177 -5.40 -7.66 -12.51
CA VAL A 177 -4.29 -8.46 -13.05
C VAL A 177 -3.45 -7.64 -14.03
N GLY A 178 -4.08 -6.86 -14.93
CA GLY A 178 -3.38 -5.98 -15.85
C GLY A 178 -2.49 -4.95 -15.15
N LEU A 179 -3.01 -4.31 -14.09
CA LEU A 179 -2.25 -3.38 -13.27
C LEU A 179 -1.09 -4.06 -12.52
N LEU A 180 -1.28 -5.28 -12.01
CA LEU A 180 -0.19 -6.06 -11.42
C LEU A 180 0.92 -6.35 -12.43
N LEU A 181 0.57 -6.73 -13.66
CA LEU A 181 1.54 -6.97 -14.72
C LEU A 181 2.29 -5.68 -15.10
N ILE A 182 1.59 -4.55 -15.22
CA ILE A 182 2.23 -3.25 -15.47
C ILE A 182 3.18 -2.89 -14.32
N SER A 183 2.74 -3.05 -13.07
CA SER A 183 3.56 -2.80 -11.89
C SER A 183 4.79 -3.71 -11.86
N PHE A 184 4.65 -4.97 -12.25
CA PHE A 184 5.76 -5.92 -12.35
C PHE A 184 6.78 -5.47 -13.40
N ILE A 185 6.33 -5.09 -14.60
CA ILE A 185 7.19 -4.61 -15.68
C ILE A 185 7.93 -3.34 -15.25
N PHE A 186 7.22 -2.37 -14.67
CA PHE A 186 7.84 -1.13 -14.17
C PHE A 186 8.85 -1.41 -13.06
N ASN A 187 8.53 -2.31 -12.14
CA ASN A 187 9.45 -2.69 -11.08
C ASN A 187 10.70 -3.38 -11.64
N TYR A 188 10.56 -4.29 -12.59
CA TYR A 188 11.69 -4.93 -13.27
C TYR A 188 12.64 -3.88 -13.89
N PHE A 189 12.11 -2.96 -14.69
CA PHE A 189 12.92 -1.91 -15.31
C PHE A 189 13.53 -0.97 -14.27
N GLN A 190 12.80 -0.63 -13.21
CA GLN A 190 13.30 0.20 -12.13
C GLN A 190 14.49 -0.45 -11.41
N VAL A 191 14.39 -1.74 -11.07
CA VAL A 191 15.45 -2.49 -10.37
C VAL A 191 16.68 -2.64 -11.27
N VAL A 192 16.50 -3.08 -12.52
CA VAL A 192 17.62 -3.24 -13.46
C VAL A 192 18.30 -1.91 -13.73
N MET A 193 17.54 -0.85 -13.99
CA MET A 193 18.14 0.45 -14.29
C MET A 193 18.85 1.04 -13.08
N MET A 194 18.31 0.83 -11.87
CA MET A 194 18.97 1.23 -10.64
C MET A 194 20.32 0.52 -10.48
N ALA A 195 20.37 -0.80 -10.65
CA ALA A 195 21.60 -1.59 -10.57
C ALA A 195 22.65 -1.13 -11.58
N VAL A 196 22.24 -0.84 -12.83
CA VAL A 196 23.15 -0.33 -13.87
C VAL A 196 23.67 1.06 -13.51
N VAL A 197 22.82 1.95 -13.00
CA VAL A 197 23.24 3.31 -12.61
C VAL A 197 24.20 3.24 -11.42
N SER A 198 23.88 2.47 -10.38
CA SER A 198 24.73 2.35 -9.19
C SER A 198 26.11 1.80 -9.53
N GLU A 199 26.19 0.73 -10.33
CA GLU A 199 27.49 0.15 -10.71
C GLU A 199 28.33 1.13 -11.54
N ARG A 200 27.71 1.92 -12.41
CA ARG A 200 28.43 2.97 -13.16
C ARG A 200 28.94 4.08 -12.26
N VAL A 201 28.12 4.57 -11.32
CA VAL A 201 28.54 5.57 -10.33
C VAL A 201 29.72 5.05 -9.50
N MET A 202 29.70 3.78 -9.10
CA MET A 202 30.80 3.16 -8.36
C MET A 202 32.05 2.94 -9.20
N TYR A 203 31.89 2.59 -10.49
CA TYR A 203 33.00 2.50 -11.43
C TYR A 203 33.73 3.84 -11.56
N ASP A 204 33.01 4.93 -11.74
CA ASP A 204 33.58 6.26 -11.87
C ASP A 204 34.30 6.68 -10.57
N LEU A 205 33.70 6.39 -9.42
CA LEU A 205 34.31 6.63 -8.11
C LEU A 205 35.60 5.82 -7.92
N ARG A 206 35.61 4.51 -8.21
CA ARG A 206 36.83 3.68 -8.09
C ARG A 206 37.91 4.16 -9.04
N SER A 207 37.55 4.49 -10.28
CA SER A 207 38.49 4.96 -11.30
C SER A 207 39.20 6.25 -10.85
N ASP A 208 38.45 7.20 -10.27
CA ASP A 208 39.03 8.43 -9.74
C ASP A 208 39.90 8.19 -8.51
N LEU A 209 39.46 7.33 -7.58
CA LEU A 209 40.24 6.98 -6.40
C LEU A 209 41.56 6.30 -6.78
N VAL A 210 41.53 5.37 -7.74
CA VAL A 210 42.73 4.68 -8.23
C VAL A 210 43.67 5.67 -8.94
N ARG A 211 43.13 6.54 -9.81
CA ARG A 211 43.92 7.59 -10.46
C ARG A 211 44.57 8.53 -9.46
N HIS A 212 43.85 8.93 -8.41
CA HIS A 212 44.40 9.76 -7.35
C HIS A 212 45.47 9.03 -6.54
N LEU A 213 45.26 7.76 -6.20
CA LEU A 213 46.27 6.97 -5.49
C LEU A 213 47.56 6.86 -6.30
N MET A 214 47.47 6.59 -7.61
CA MET A 214 48.65 6.49 -8.48
C MET A 214 49.42 7.81 -8.65
N SER A 215 48.82 8.97 -8.34
CA SER A 215 49.52 10.26 -8.40
C SER A 215 50.18 10.67 -7.08
N LEU A 216 50.01 9.91 -6.00
CA LEU A 216 50.62 10.20 -4.71
C LEU A 216 52.10 9.82 -4.67
N SER A 217 52.88 10.58 -3.90
CA SER A 217 54.32 10.32 -3.72
C SER A 217 54.58 8.99 -2.99
N LEU A 218 55.75 8.38 -3.24
CA LEU A 218 56.23 7.20 -2.50
C LEU A 218 56.21 7.40 -0.96
N ASN A 219 56.46 8.63 -0.48
CA ASN A 219 56.40 8.93 0.94
C ASN A 219 55.01 8.77 1.54
N PHE A 220 53.95 8.95 0.76
CA PHE A 220 52.58 8.66 1.20
C PHE A 220 52.39 7.16 1.48
N PHE A 221 52.92 6.30 0.60
CA PHE A 221 52.83 4.84 0.71
C PHE A 221 53.69 4.29 1.85
N ASN A 222 54.81 4.93 2.18
CA ASN A 222 55.61 4.56 3.36
C ASN A 222 54.86 4.78 4.69
N ASN A 223 53.97 5.78 4.74
CA ASN A 223 53.23 6.16 5.94
C ASN A 223 51.80 5.54 6.00
N ASN A 224 51.36 4.88 4.94
CA ASN A 224 50.01 4.31 4.84
C ASN A 224 50.09 2.87 4.32
N PRO A 225 49.69 1.86 5.11
CA PRO A 225 49.73 0.47 4.67
C PRO A 225 48.89 0.24 3.42
N ILE A 226 49.47 -0.43 2.41
CA ILE A 226 48.79 -0.74 1.13
C ILE A 226 47.47 -1.50 1.38
N GLY A 227 47.46 -2.44 2.33
CA GLY A 227 46.25 -3.19 2.69
C GLY A 227 45.07 -2.31 3.16
N ARG A 228 45.36 -1.17 3.82
CA ARG A 228 44.33 -0.18 4.20
C ARG A 228 43.75 0.52 2.96
N MET A 229 44.55 0.75 1.93
CA MET A 229 44.08 1.37 0.69
C MET A 229 43.20 0.41 -0.11
N VAL A 230 43.63 -0.85 -0.23
CA VAL A 230 42.86 -1.90 -0.92
C VAL A 230 41.49 -2.07 -0.25
N THR A 231 41.46 -2.20 1.08
CA THR A 231 40.20 -2.34 1.82
C THR A 231 39.28 -1.12 1.67
N ARG A 232 39.81 0.10 1.57
CA ARG A 232 39.01 1.30 1.26
C ARG A 232 38.47 1.29 -0.18
N LEU A 233 39.27 0.87 -1.15
CA LEU A 233 38.85 0.79 -2.55
C LEU A 233 37.81 -0.31 -2.82
N THR A 234 37.83 -1.38 -2.02
CA THR A 234 36.87 -2.48 -2.13
C THR A 234 35.69 -2.26 -1.19
N ASN A 235 35.92 -2.37 0.12
CA ASN A 235 34.86 -2.50 1.12
C ASN A 235 34.12 -1.17 1.34
N ASP A 236 34.85 -0.06 1.47
CA ASP A 236 34.18 1.23 1.70
C ASP A 236 33.40 1.68 0.45
N VAL A 237 33.92 1.42 -0.75
CA VAL A 237 33.19 1.69 -2.00
C VAL A 237 31.99 0.77 -2.16
N ASP A 238 32.09 -0.50 -1.78
CA ASP A 238 30.94 -1.41 -1.78
C ASP A 238 29.85 -0.96 -0.79
N ALA A 239 30.22 -0.45 0.39
CA ALA A 239 29.27 0.14 1.32
C ALA A 239 28.58 1.39 0.72
N LEU A 240 29.30 2.19 -0.06
CA LEU A 240 28.71 3.32 -0.80
C LEU A 240 27.75 2.86 -1.89
N ARG A 241 28.04 1.74 -2.57
CA ARG A 241 27.13 1.13 -3.55
C ARG A 241 25.81 0.78 -2.88
N GLU A 242 25.87 0.04 -1.78
CA GLU A 242 24.71 -0.43 -1.02
C GLU A 242 23.88 0.75 -0.49
N MET A 243 24.54 1.83 -0.04
CA MET A 243 23.84 3.06 0.35
C MET A 243 23.08 3.70 -0.83
N PHE A 244 23.66 3.67 -2.04
CA PHE A 244 23.02 4.24 -3.23
C PHE A 244 21.84 3.39 -3.72
N THR A 245 22.01 2.05 -3.79
CA THR A 245 20.97 1.12 -4.26
C THR A 245 19.85 0.94 -3.27
N ASP A 246 20.19 0.69 -2.01
CA ASP A 246 19.24 0.12 -1.08
C ASP A 246 18.71 1.20 -0.15
N VAL A 247 19.61 1.95 0.48
CA VAL A 247 19.21 2.94 1.50
C VAL A 247 18.46 4.09 0.83
N PHE A 248 18.98 4.68 -0.24
CA PHE A 248 18.34 5.87 -0.80
C PHE A 248 17.05 5.59 -1.55
N VAL A 249 17.07 4.60 -2.45
CA VAL A 249 15.96 4.38 -3.36
C VAL A 249 14.82 3.65 -2.68
N TYR A 250 15.08 2.61 -1.88
CA TYR A 250 14.00 1.95 -1.15
C TYR A 250 13.43 2.85 -0.06
N SER A 251 14.26 3.60 0.68
CA SER A 251 13.71 4.57 1.65
C SER A 251 12.82 5.60 0.95
N ALA A 252 13.24 6.17 -0.19
CA ALA A 252 12.42 7.12 -0.93
C ALA A 252 11.09 6.49 -1.38
N LYS A 253 11.11 5.25 -1.88
CA LYS A 253 9.91 4.49 -2.23
C LYS A 253 8.99 4.28 -1.02
N ASP A 254 9.54 3.86 0.12
CA ASP A 254 8.77 3.61 1.34
C ASP A 254 8.16 4.91 1.87
N PHE A 255 8.90 6.02 1.84
CA PHE A 255 8.36 7.34 2.19
C PHE A 255 7.19 7.75 1.27
N ILE A 256 7.35 7.60 -0.04
CA ILE A 256 6.29 7.88 -1.02
C ILE A 256 5.07 7.01 -0.76
N MET A 257 5.27 5.70 -0.52
CA MET A 257 4.20 4.76 -0.25
C MET A 257 3.45 5.10 1.04
N VAL A 258 4.16 5.36 2.14
CA VAL A 258 3.55 5.74 3.43
C VAL A 258 2.75 7.02 3.29
N ILE A 259 3.31 8.07 2.67
CA ILE A 259 2.61 9.34 2.45
C ILE A 259 1.37 9.11 1.57
N GLY A 260 1.51 8.35 0.48
CA GLY A 260 0.40 8.05 -0.42
C GLY A 260 -0.74 7.28 0.25
N ILE A 261 -0.42 6.26 1.06
CA ILE A 261 -1.41 5.50 1.84
C ILE A 261 -2.10 6.43 2.84
N LEU A 262 -1.36 7.27 3.57
CA LEU A 262 -1.92 8.23 4.51
C LEU A 262 -2.91 9.16 3.81
N ILE A 263 -2.53 9.77 2.69
CA ILE A 263 -3.42 10.66 1.91
C ILE A 263 -4.72 9.93 1.54
N VAL A 264 -4.62 8.69 1.08
CA VAL A 264 -5.79 7.90 0.68
C VAL A 264 -6.69 7.55 1.85
N ILE A 265 -6.16 7.06 2.97
CA ILE A 265 -7.02 6.70 4.12
C ILE A 265 -7.68 7.95 4.73
N PHE A 266 -6.97 9.09 4.79
CA PHE A 266 -7.54 10.35 5.28
C PHE A 266 -8.67 10.86 4.38
N ARG A 267 -8.54 10.67 3.06
CA ARG A 267 -9.60 10.95 2.08
C ARG A 267 -10.80 10.01 2.22
N LEU A 268 -10.58 8.75 2.61
CA LEU A 268 -11.65 7.76 2.79
C LEU A 268 -12.42 7.96 4.11
N SER A 269 -11.73 8.14 5.22
CA SER A 269 -12.35 8.39 6.53
C SER A 269 -11.35 9.03 7.50
N THR A 270 -11.58 10.29 7.83
CA THR A 270 -10.74 11.02 8.80
C THR A 270 -10.81 10.40 10.19
N ARG A 271 -11.99 9.96 10.64
CA ARG A 271 -12.19 9.35 11.97
C ARG A 271 -11.38 8.06 12.11
N LEU A 272 -11.46 7.16 11.14
CA LEU A 272 -10.70 5.90 11.17
C LEU A 272 -9.20 6.14 11.04
N SER A 273 -8.79 7.09 10.20
CA SER A 273 -7.38 7.44 10.01
C SER A 273 -6.72 7.96 11.29
N LEU A 274 -7.41 8.82 12.04
CA LEU A 274 -6.91 9.34 13.32
C LEU A 274 -6.71 8.22 14.35
N ILE A 275 -7.63 7.26 14.41
CA ILE A 275 -7.51 6.09 15.30
C ILE A 275 -6.27 5.27 14.94
N ILE A 276 -6.06 5.00 13.64
CA ILE A 276 -4.88 4.25 13.16
C ILE A 276 -3.59 5.04 13.44
N LEU A 277 -3.61 6.36 13.30
CA LEU A 277 -2.43 7.21 13.48
C LEU A 277 -1.89 7.19 14.92
N VAL A 278 -2.72 6.85 15.92
CA VAL A 278 -2.27 6.63 17.31
C VAL A 278 -1.26 5.48 17.43
N LEU A 279 -1.31 4.49 16.52
CA LEU A 279 -0.36 3.37 16.51
C LEU A 279 1.04 3.80 16.02
N VAL A 280 1.13 4.82 15.16
CA VAL A 280 2.39 5.30 14.59
C VAL A 280 3.41 5.74 15.66
N PRO A 281 3.09 6.63 16.62
CA PRO A 281 4.04 7.02 17.66
C PRO A 281 4.44 5.84 18.56
N ILE A 282 3.52 4.91 18.84
CA ILE A 282 3.83 3.70 19.63
C ILE A 282 4.90 2.87 18.91
N ILE A 283 4.71 2.62 17.61
CA ILE A 283 5.68 1.89 16.78
C ILE A 283 7.01 2.62 16.73
N VAL A 284 7.00 3.95 16.54
CA VAL A 284 8.23 4.76 16.51
C VAL A 284 9.00 4.68 17.83
N VAL A 285 8.31 4.76 18.98
CA VAL A 285 8.93 4.61 20.30
C VAL A 285 9.51 3.21 20.47
N MET A 286 8.77 2.16 20.11
CA MET A 286 9.27 0.79 20.18
C MET A 286 10.49 0.58 19.30
N LEU A 287 10.47 1.07 18.06
CA LEU A 287 11.61 1.01 17.13
C LEU A 287 12.81 1.79 17.69
N TYR A 288 12.60 2.97 18.25
CA TYR A 288 13.67 3.76 18.86
C TYR A 288 14.33 3.02 20.03
N LEU A 289 13.53 2.46 20.94
CA LEU A 289 14.02 1.66 22.06
C LEU A 289 14.77 0.42 21.57
N PHE A 290 14.18 -0.33 20.63
CA PHE A 290 14.82 -1.49 20.02
C PHE A 290 16.17 -1.15 19.40
N GLN A 291 16.23 -0.10 18.58
CA GLN A 291 17.47 0.36 17.95
C GLN A 291 18.54 0.75 18.96
N ARG A 292 18.15 1.38 20.08
CA ARG A 292 19.09 1.73 21.15
C ARG A 292 19.73 0.47 21.75
N TYR A 293 18.93 -0.49 22.18
CA TYR A 293 19.43 -1.74 22.76
C TYR A 293 20.22 -2.58 21.75
N ALA A 294 19.77 -2.64 20.50
CA ALA A 294 20.46 -3.34 19.43
C ALA A 294 21.87 -2.78 19.21
N ARG A 295 22.02 -1.44 19.12
CA ARG A 295 23.34 -0.80 18.95
C ARG A 295 24.31 -1.13 20.08
N GLU A 296 23.84 -1.10 21.32
CA GLU A 296 24.65 -1.47 22.49
C GLU A 296 25.08 -2.95 22.43
N ALA A 297 24.18 -3.86 22.06
CA ALA A 297 24.49 -5.28 21.88
C ALA A 297 25.50 -5.52 20.76
N TYR A 298 25.34 -4.90 19.59
CA TYR A 298 26.30 -4.99 18.49
C TYR A 298 27.68 -4.45 18.88
N GLY A 299 27.73 -3.38 19.68
CA GLY A 299 28.99 -2.88 20.24
C GLY A 299 29.71 -3.95 21.06
N LYS A 300 28.99 -4.64 21.96
CA LYS A 300 29.55 -5.74 22.77
C LYS A 300 30.03 -6.92 21.92
N VAL A 301 29.26 -7.32 20.92
CA VAL A 301 29.64 -8.39 19.97
C VAL A 301 30.91 -8.02 19.21
N ARG A 302 31.03 -6.78 18.73
CA ARG A 302 32.22 -6.31 18.02
C ARG A 302 33.48 -6.36 18.87
N ILE A 303 33.38 -5.98 20.15
CA ILE A 303 34.49 -6.06 21.11
C ILE A 303 34.89 -7.52 21.38
N ALA A 304 33.91 -8.42 21.53
CA ALA A 304 34.18 -9.84 21.74
C ALA A 304 34.90 -10.46 20.53
N LEU A 305 34.46 -10.17 19.31
CA LEU A 305 35.12 -10.62 18.08
C LEU A 305 36.55 -10.10 17.96
N ALA A 306 36.81 -8.84 18.34
CA ALA A 306 38.16 -8.28 18.33
C ALA A 306 39.12 -9.04 19.26
N LYS A 307 38.65 -9.45 20.46
CA LYS A 307 39.43 -10.27 21.40
C LYS A 307 39.73 -11.68 20.88
N VAL A 308 38.76 -12.31 20.22
CA VAL A 308 38.96 -13.64 19.60
C VAL A 308 40.00 -13.55 18.49
N ASN A 309 39.88 -12.54 17.62
CA ASN A 309 40.82 -12.35 16.52
C ASN A 309 42.24 -12.01 17.00
N SER A 310 42.38 -11.23 18.10
CA SER A 310 43.70 -10.96 18.66
C SER A 310 44.34 -12.22 19.24
N PHE A 311 43.59 -13.03 19.99
CA PHE A 311 44.08 -14.29 20.54
C PHE A 311 44.53 -15.27 19.44
N LEU A 312 43.74 -15.41 18.37
CA LEU A 312 44.08 -16.27 17.23
C LEU A 312 45.28 -15.75 16.41
N SER A 313 45.57 -14.45 16.46
CA SER A 313 46.72 -13.87 15.76
C SER A 313 48.01 -13.94 16.60
N GLU A 314 47.88 -14.15 17.91
CA GLU A 314 49.00 -14.32 18.85
C GLU A 314 49.46 -15.78 18.99
N ALA A 315 48.60 -16.76 18.66
CA ALA A 315 48.87 -18.20 18.70
C ALA A 315 49.46 -18.73 17.38
#